data_AF-A0A6P8W6H2-F1
#
_entry.id   AF-A0A6P8W6H2-F1
#
_cell.length_a   1.000
_cell.length_b   1.000
_cell.length_c   1.000
_cell.angle_alpha   90.00
_cell.angle_beta   90.00
_cell.angle_gamma   90.00
#
_symmetry.space_group_name_H-M   'P 1'
#
loop_
_entity.id
_entity.type
_entity.pdbx_description
1 polymer ?
#
loop_
_entity_poly.entity_id
_entity_poly.type
_entity_poly.pdbx_seq_one_letter_code
_entity_poly.pdbx_strand_id
1 'polypeptide(L)'
;MHQRILIASSLFAVFALCNCIVQATPTRPQLPVWQWPFLDETNHRAKRQVEMTNEDEQLNRCDEYLGHGPYTHPRLLFIWYNKPGGPVEYLRKIITDDLDLPHLANSIERVKIEPNKMLIELSNRLQAFEVLRSYCQLFSRKAGYRSQGYEEKPLNYEILLTDQDFSNAN
;
A
#
# COMPACT_ATOMS: atom_id res chain seq x y z
N MET A 1 43.87 -25.39 -49.76
CA MET A 1 44.88 -24.39 -49.34
C MET A 1 44.36 -23.75 -48.05
N HIS A 2 44.52 -24.35 -46.87
CA HIS A 2 45.75 -24.52 -46.07
C HIS A 2 46.48 -23.20 -45.82
N GLN A 3 46.16 -22.55 -44.71
CA GLN A 3 47.19 -21.98 -43.86
C GLN A 3 46.75 -22.03 -42.39
N ARG A 4 47.74 -22.32 -41.57
CA ARG A 4 47.72 -23.00 -40.26
C ARG A 4 48.94 -22.42 -39.52
N ILE A 5 48.98 -22.59 -38.19
CA ILE A 5 50.17 -22.44 -37.29
C ILE A 5 50.42 -20.96 -36.87
N LEU A 6 50.74 -20.53 -35.62
CA LEU A 6 51.56 -20.98 -34.46
C LEU A 6 50.95 -20.35 -33.17
N ILE A 7 50.67 -20.99 -32.03
CA ILE A 7 51.48 -21.62 -30.95
C ILE A 7 52.73 -20.84 -30.49
N ALA A 8 52.65 -20.26 -29.28
CA ALA A 8 53.67 -20.24 -28.22
C ALA A 8 53.02 -19.61 -26.96
N SER A 9 52.71 -20.33 -25.88
CA SER A 9 53.54 -21.09 -24.92
C SER A 9 54.32 -20.22 -23.94
N SER A 10 54.32 -20.68 -22.68
CA SER A 10 55.20 -20.37 -21.53
C SER A 10 54.82 -19.19 -20.61
N LEU A 11 54.91 -19.26 -19.27
CA LEU A 11 54.98 -20.32 -18.23
C LEU A 11 55.28 -19.57 -16.89
N PHE A 12 54.98 -20.22 -15.76
CA PHE A 12 55.38 -19.88 -14.37
C PHE A 12 54.66 -18.67 -13.73
N ALA A 13 54.23 -18.71 -12.45
CA ALA A 13 54.81 -19.43 -11.33
C ALA A 13 53.76 -19.91 -10.31
N VAL A 14 54.03 -21.11 -9.81
CA VAL A 14 53.46 -21.70 -8.60
C VAL A 14 53.98 -20.91 -7.39
N PHE A 15 53.07 -20.37 -6.57
CA PHE A 15 53.34 -20.13 -5.17
C PHE A 15 52.39 -20.96 -4.33
N ALA A 16 52.94 -22.08 -3.84
CA ALA A 16 52.41 -22.81 -2.72
C ALA A 16 52.62 -21.96 -1.46
N LEU A 17 51.52 -21.56 -0.82
CA LEU A 17 51.51 -21.28 0.61
C LEU A 17 50.41 -22.14 1.23
N CYS A 18 50.82 -23.32 1.71
CA CYS A 18 50.21 -23.92 2.88
C CYS A 18 50.21 -22.87 3.99
N ASN A 19 49.07 -22.66 4.64
CA ASN A 19 48.98 -22.83 6.09
C ASN A 19 47.53 -22.68 6.59
N CYS A 20 47.19 -23.61 7.49
CA CYS A 20 46.13 -23.56 8.49
C CYS A 20 44.67 -23.73 8.00
N ILE A 21 44.27 -25.00 7.85
CA ILE A 21 42.88 -25.42 8.09
C ILE A 21 42.64 -25.32 9.60
N VAL A 22 41.94 -24.27 10.03
CA VAL A 22 41.23 -24.26 11.31
C VAL A 22 39.77 -24.53 10.99
N GLN A 23 39.29 -25.73 11.31
CA GLN A 23 37.86 -26.00 11.40
C GLN A 23 37.29 -25.20 12.57
N ALA A 24 36.75 -24.02 12.28
CA ALA A 24 35.74 -23.41 13.13
C ALA A 24 34.38 -23.92 12.66
N THR A 25 33.68 -24.62 13.55
CA THR A 25 32.28 -25.00 13.40
C THR A 25 31.42 -23.76 13.10
N PRO A 26 30.35 -23.88 12.30
CA PRO A 26 29.55 -22.73 11.89
C PRO A 26 28.74 -22.21 13.08
N THR A 27 29.30 -21.25 13.82
CA THR A 27 28.51 -20.38 14.68
C THR A 27 27.65 -19.52 13.76
N ARG A 28 26.36 -19.82 13.71
CA ARG A 28 25.35 -18.97 13.06
C ARG A 28 25.61 -17.51 13.47
N PRO A 29 25.63 -16.53 12.55
CA PRO A 29 25.57 -15.14 12.95
C PRO A 29 24.24 -14.94 13.70
N GLN A 30 24.31 -14.90 15.03
CA GLN A 30 23.28 -14.29 15.83
C GLN A 30 23.33 -12.81 15.48
N LEU A 31 22.39 -12.39 14.64
CA LEU A 31 22.10 -10.99 14.42
C LEU A 31 21.95 -10.32 15.80
N PRO A 32 22.47 -9.10 15.99
CA PRO A 32 22.30 -8.40 17.25
C PRO A 32 20.81 -8.23 17.51
N VAL A 33 20.34 -8.85 18.59
CA VAL A 33 19.07 -8.51 19.20
C VAL A 33 19.20 -7.05 19.61
N TRP A 34 18.57 -6.17 18.85
CA TRP A 34 18.32 -4.80 19.29
C TRP A 34 17.43 -4.87 20.52
N GLN A 35 18.10 -4.95 21.66
CA GLN A 35 17.54 -4.87 22.98
C GLN A 35 17.13 -3.41 23.19
N TRP A 36 15.89 -3.09 22.85
CA TRP A 36 15.31 -1.78 23.14
C TRP A 36 15.18 -1.64 24.66
N PRO A 37 15.86 -0.68 25.30
CA PRO A 37 15.67 -0.42 26.72
C PRO A 37 14.65 0.72 26.83
N PHE A 38 13.35 0.42 26.79
CA PHE A 38 12.32 1.34 27.30
C PHE A 38 11.05 0.52 27.59
N LEU A 39 11.09 -0.19 28.71
CA LEU A 39 9.92 -0.28 29.58
C LEU A 39 9.83 1.09 30.26
N ASP A 40 9.12 2.02 29.61
CA ASP A 40 8.44 3.08 30.33
C ASP A 40 6.95 2.86 30.07
N GLU A 41 6.27 2.53 31.16
CA GLU A 41 4.82 2.53 31.28
C GLU A 41 4.27 3.91 30.90
N THR A 42 2.96 3.98 30.67
CA THR A 42 2.21 5.21 30.33
C THR A 42 2.23 5.64 28.86
N ASN A 43 1.54 4.86 28.02
CA ASN A 43 0.45 5.42 27.21
C ASN A 43 -0.36 4.30 26.54
N HIS A 44 -1.34 3.78 27.27
CA HIS A 44 -2.45 2.99 26.72
C HIS A 44 -3.38 3.85 25.85
N ARG A 45 -2.84 4.57 24.86
CA ARG A 45 -3.64 4.95 23.70
C ARG A 45 -3.57 3.77 22.76
N ALA A 46 -4.36 2.74 23.06
CA ALA A 46 -4.71 1.73 22.08
C ALA A 46 -5.15 2.51 20.83
N LYS A 47 -4.27 2.59 19.83
CA LYS A 47 -4.61 3.09 18.51
C LYS A 47 -5.64 2.09 18.03
N ARG A 48 -6.91 2.41 18.23
CA ARG A 48 -8.06 1.64 17.76
C ARG A 48 -7.77 1.39 16.28
N GLN A 49 -7.36 0.17 15.95
CA GLN A 49 -7.19 -0.20 14.56
C GLN A 49 -8.58 -0.04 13.95
N VAL A 50 -8.68 0.73 12.88
CA VAL A 50 -9.94 0.85 12.17
C VAL A 50 -10.21 -0.54 11.63
N GLU A 51 -11.25 -1.19 12.13
CA GLU A 51 -11.65 -2.50 11.64
C GLU A 51 -12.21 -2.34 10.22
N MET A 52 -11.97 -3.35 9.38
CA MET A 52 -12.57 -3.39 8.06
C MET A 52 -14.08 -3.53 8.23
N THR A 53 -14.84 -2.69 7.55
CA THR A 53 -16.29 -2.77 7.63
C THR A 53 -16.78 -4.07 6.98
N ASN A 54 -17.92 -4.61 7.44
CA ASN A 54 -18.51 -5.79 6.83
C ASN A 54 -18.80 -5.57 5.33
N GLU A 55 -18.65 -6.61 4.51
CA GLU A 55 -18.87 -6.58 3.07
C GLU A 55 -20.28 -6.10 2.72
N ASP A 56 -21.31 -6.64 3.37
CA ASP A 56 -22.71 -6.24 3.13
C ASP A 56 -22.95 -4.75 3.43
N GLU A 57 -22.33 -4.24 4.50
CA GLU A 57 -22.45 -2.83 4.88
C GLU A 57 -21.72 -1.91 3.89
N GLN A 58 -20.58 -2.33 3.34
CA GLN A 58 -19.91 -1.60 2.27
C GLN A 58 -20.73 -1.60 0.98
N LEU A 59 -21.35 -2.73 0.61
CA LEU A 59 -22.22 -2.82 -0.56
C LEU A 59 -23.43 -1.90 -0.42
N ASN A 60 -24.11 -1.93 0.73
CA ASN A 60 -25.25 -1.05 1.00
C ASN A 60 -24.86 0.44 0.91
N ARG A 61 -23.73 0.84 1.50
CA ARG A 61 -23.23 2.22 1.38
C ARG A 61 -22.95 2.60 -0.08
N CYS A 62 -22.38 1.68 -0.87
CA CYS A 62 -22.16 1.93 -2.28
C CYS A 62 -23.46 2.12 -3.06
N ASP A 63 -24.49 1.34 -2.79
CA ASP A 63 -25.81 1.53 -3.41
C ASP A 63 -26.42 2.88 -3.05
N GLU A 64 -26.31 3.30 -1.78
CA GLU A 64 -26.74 4.64 -1.33
C GLU A 64 -25.98 5.75 -2.06
N TYR A 65 -24.65 5.65 -2.15
CA TYR A 65 -23.81 6.64 -2.85
C TYR A 65 -24.20 6.79 -4.31
N LEU A 66 -24.43 5.68 -5.01
CA LEU A 66 -24.79 5.68 -6.42
C LEU A 66 -26.23 6.16 -6.66
N GLY A 67 -27.14 5.92 -5.72
CA GLY A 67 -28.53 6.37 -5.79
C GLY A 67 -28.72 7.88 -5.61
N HIS A 68 -27.86 8.53 -4.82
CA HIS A 68 -27.97 9.96 -4.51
C HIS A 68 -27.20 10.89 -5.47
N GLY A 69 -26.24 10.38 -6.24
CA GLY A 69 -25.44 11.18 -7.16
C GLY A 69 -24.38 12.05 -6.45
N PRO A 70 -23.86 13.11 -7.10
CA PRO A 70 -22.75 13.90 -6.55
C PRO A 70 -23.18 14.75 -5.35
N TYR A 71 -22.46 14.59 -4.25
CA TYR A 71 -22.68 15.29 -2.99
C TYR A 71 -22.27 16.78 -3.02
N THR A 72 -22.56 17.52 -1.95
CA THR A 72 -22.40 18.97 -1.88
C THR A 72 -20.94 19.42 -1.85
N HIS A 73 -20.03 18.59 -1.37
CA HIS A 73 -18.61 18.91 -1.21
C HIS A 73 -17.71 17.86 -1.90
N PRO A 74 -16.46 18.22 -2.24
CA PRO A 74 -15.56 17.34 -2.97
C PRO A 74 -14.65 16.50 -2.06
N ARG A 75 -15.16 16.05 -0.90
CA ARG A 75 -14.35 15.42 0.14
C ARG A 75 -14.64 13.93 0.29
N LEU A 76 -13.57 13.16 0.45
CA LEU A 76 -13.63 11.72 0.69
C LEU A 76 -12.76 11.37 1.90
N LEU A 77 -13.11 10.30 2.58
CA LEU A 77 -12.29 9.66 3.60
C LEU A 77 -11.67 8.40 3.00
N PHE A 78 -10.35 8.37 2.92
CA PHE A 78 -9.59 7.20 2.51
C PHE A 78 -9.08 6.46 3.75
N ILE A 79 -9.42 5.19 3.91
CA ILE A 79 -9.01 4.34 5.04
C ILE A 79 -8.15 3.21 4.49
N TRP A 80 -7.03 2.88 5.13
CA TRP A 80 -6.19 1.76 4.74
C TRP A 80 -6.00 0.77 5.90
N TYR A 81 -6.01 -0.52 5.58
CA TYR A 81 -5.85 -1.60 6.56
C TYR A 81 -4.42 -2.14 6.60
N ASN A 82 -3.65 -1.95 5.53
CA ASN A 82 -2.22 -2.26 5.51
C ASN A 82 -1.42 -0.96 5.51
N LYS A 83 -0.38 -0.89 6.35
CA LYS A 83 0.45 0.32 6.49
C LYS A 83 1.16 0.66 5.17
N PRO A 84 0.85 1.78 4.51
CA PRO A 84 1.54 2.19 3.30
C PRO A 84 2.92 2.76 3.62
N GLY A 85 3.85 2.69 2.66
CA GLY A 85 5.13 3.40 2.73
C GLY A 85 4.96 4.93 2.71
N GLY A 86 3.94 5.42 1.99
CA GLY A 86 3.50 6.81 1.95
C GLY A 86 1.99 6.91 1.64
N PRO A 87 1.14 7.46 2.53
CA PRO A 87 -0.32 7.44 2.34
C PRO A 87 -0.81 8.15 1.06
N VAL A 88 -0.21 9.31 0.73
CA VAL A 88 -0.60 10.08 -0.47
C VAL A 88 -0.22 9.35 -1.75
N GLU A 89 1.00 8.82 -1.81
CA GLU A 89 1.46 8.05 -2.97
C GLU A 89 0.66 6.76 -3.14
N TYR A 90 0.30 6.13 -2.01
CA TYR A 90 -0.56 4.96 -2.02
C TYR A 90 -1.96 5.28 -2.58
N LEU A 91 -2.57 6.39 -2.18
CA LEU A 91 -3.84 6.82 -2.78
C LEU A 91 -3.69 7.13 -4.28
N ARG A 92 -2.64 7.84 -4.70
CA ARG A 92 -2.44 8.14 -6.13
C ARG A 92 -2.33 6.86 -6.95
N LYS A 93 -1.64 5.86 -6.41
CA LYS A 93 -1.56 4.53 -7.02
C LYS A 93 -2.92 3.86 -7.10
N ILE A 94 -3.73 3.90 -6.05
CA ILE A 94 -5.11 3.36 -6.08
C ILE A 94 -5.95 4.09 -7.14
N ILE A 95 -5.94 5.42 -7.16
CA ILE A 95 -6.69 6.22 -8.14
C ILE A 95 -6.25 5.87 -9.57
N THR A 96 -4.96 5.68 -9.80
CA THR A 96 -4.41 5.43 -11.14
C THR A 96 -4.55 3.98 -11.58
N ASP A 97 -4.14 3.03 -10.73
CA ASP A 97 -3.97 1.62 -11.11
C ASP A 97 -5.23 0.80 -10.80
N ASP A 98 -5.83 0.97 -9.62
CA ASP A 98 -6.97 0.16 -9.19
C ASP A 98 -8.28 0.69 -9.76
N LEU A 99 -8.44 2.02 -9.74
CA LEU A 99 -9.65 2.71 -10.18
C LEU A 99 -9.63 3.14 -11.65
N ASP A 100 -8.47 3.10 -12.30
CA ASP A 100 -8.27 3.52 -13.70
C ASP A 100 -8.66 4.99 -13.96
N LEU A 101 -8.31 5.88 -13.03
CA LEU A 101 -8.58 7.33 -13.08
C LEU A 101 -7.29 8.16 -13.04
N PRO A 102 -6.32 7.94 -13.96
CA PRO A 102 -5.01 8.61 -13.93
C PRO A 102 -5.10 10.14 -13.91
N HIS A 103 -6.11 10.69 -14.59
CA HIS A 103 -6.33 12.13 -14.68
C HIS A 103 -6.76 12.76 -13.34
N LEU A 104 -7.30 11.97 -12.40
CA LEU A 104 -7.73 12.45 -11.09
C LEU A 104 -6.64 12.37 -10.02
N ALA A 105 -5.54 11.65 -10.24
CA ALA A 105 -4.44 11.58 -9.27
C ALA A 105 -3.83 12.97 -8.97
N ASN A 106 -3.89 13.88 -9.95
CA ASN A 106 -3.44 15.27 -9.84
C ASN A 106 -4.54 16.24 -9.41
N SER A 107 -5.78 15.77 -9.21
CA SER A 107 -6.90 16.59 -8.76
C SER A 107 -7.02 16.71 -7.24
N ILE A 108 -6.12 16.06 -6.50
CA ILE A 108 -6.07 16.14 -5.04
C ILE A 108 -5.52 17.52 -4.65
N GLU A 109 -6.35 18.36 -4.03
CA GLU A 109 -5.97 19.71 -3.60
C GLU A 109 -5.46 19.72 -2.17
N ARG A 110 -6.13 19.00 -1.27
CA ARG A 110 -5.82 18.99 0.15
C ARG A 110 -5.90 17.59 0.73
N VAL A 111 -4.98 17.31 1.66
CA VAL A 111 -4.92 16.04 2.39
C VAL A 111 -4.64 16.32 3.86
N LYS A 112 -5.40 15.67 4.74
CA LYS A 112 -5.14 15.62 6.19
C LYS A 112 -4.95 14.15 6.57
N ILE A 113 -3.72 13.82 6.93
CA ILE A 113 -3.32 12.44 7.26
C ILE A 113 -3.56 12.20 8.75
N GLU A 114 -4.25 11.11 9.05
CA GLU A 114 -4.49 10.60 10.39
C GLU A 114 -4.00 9.13 10.48
N PRO A 115 -3.96 8.53 11.68
CA PRO A 115 -3.64 7.11 11.79
C PRO A 115 -4.63 6.25 11.00
N ASN A 116 -4.13 5.50 10.02
CA ASN A 116 -4.88 4.54 9.19
C ASN A 116 -5.95 5.14 8.26
N LYS A 117 -6.03 6.47 8.17
CA LYS A 117 -6.98 7.15 7.29
C LYS A 117 -6.48 8.54 6.91
N MET A 118 -7.04 9.10 5.86
CA MET A 118 -6.83 10.49 5.52
C MET A 118 -8.08 11.09 4.88
N LEU A 119 -8.35 12.34 5.27
CA LEU A 119 -9.34 13.17 4.61
C LEU A 119 -8.70 13.76 3.35
N ILE A 120 -9.37 13.63 2.22
CA ILE A 120 -8.93 14.17 0.93
C ILE A 120 -9.99 15.11 0.36
N GLU A 121 -9.53 16.19 -0.26
CA GLU A 121 -10.34 17.14 -1.03
C GLU A 121 -9.87 17.11 -2.47
N LEU A 122 -10.78 16.83 -3.40
CA LEU A 122 -10.53 16.96 -4.84
C LEU A 122 -10.98 18.33 -5.34
N SER A 123 -10.55 18.72 -6.55
CA SER A 123 -10.86 20.04 -7.11
C SER A 123 -12.35 20.32 -7.30
N ASN A 124 -13.18 19.29 -7.48
CA ASN A 124 -14.62 19.47 -7.50
C ASN A 124 -15.40 18.19 -7.13
N ARG A 125 -16.70 18.37 -6.84
CA ARG A 125 -17.59 17.30 -6.37
C ARG A 125 -17.79 16.19 -7.40
N LEU A 126 -17.68 16.49 -8.70
CA LEU A 126 -17.85 15.49 -9.74
C LEU A 126 -16.66 14.53 -9.77
N GLN A 127 -15.45 15.06 -9.60
CA GLN A 127 -14.23 14.24 -9.48
C GLN A 127 -14.28 13.36 -8.22
N ALA A 128 -14.73 13.91 -7.08
CA ALA A 128 -14.87 13.13 -5.85
C ALA A 128 -15.90 12.00 -6.04
N PHE A 129 -17.03 12.32 -6.67
CA PHE A 129 -18.04 11.33 -7.02
C PHE A 129 -17.52 10.28 -8.01
N GLU A 130 -16.69 10.65 -8.98
CA GLU A 130 -16.10 9.72 -9.94
C GLU A 130 -15.15 8.72 -9.29
N VAL A 131 -14.31 9.18 -8.36
CA VAL A 131 -13.46 8.30 -7.53
C VAL A 131 -14.33 7.34 -6.70
N LEU A 132 -15.35 7.86 -6.02
CA LEU A 132 -16.24 7.07 -5.17
C LEU A 132 -17.02 6.02 -5.99
N ARG A 133 -17.56 6.43 -7.15
CA ARG A 133 -18.28 5.53 -8.06
C ARG A 133 -17.38 4.40 -8.55
N SER A 134 -16.16 4.72 -8.98
CA SER A 134 -15.23 3.72 -9.52
C SER A 134 -14.76 2.75 -8.43
N TYR A 135 -14.55 3.25 -7.21
CA TYR A 135 -14.32 2.40 -6.04
C TYR A 135 -15.49 1.44 -5.79
N CYS A 136 -16.73 1.95 -5.76
CA CYS A 136 -17.90 1.11 -5.52
C CYS A 136 -18.11 0.04 -6.61
N GLN A 137 -17.86 0.37 -7.87
CA GLN A 137 -17.89 -0.59 -8.96
C GLN A 137 -16.80 -1.67 -8.81
N LEU A 138 -15.58 -1.28 -8.46
CA LEU A 138 -14.48 -2.22 -8.19
C LEU A 138 -14.82 -3.15 -7.02
N PHE A 139 -15.33 -2.59 -5.92
CA PHE A 139 -15.68 -3.32 -4.72
C PHE A 139 -16.79 -4.34 -4.99
N SER A 140 -17.90 -3.90 -5.60
CA SER A 140 -19.03 -4.75 -5.99
C SER A 140 -18.60 -5.88 -6.93
N ARG A 141 -17.76 -5.58 -7.93
CA ARG A 141 -17.21 -6.61 -8.83
C ARG A 141 -16.41 -7.67 -8.08
N LYS A 142 -15.50 -7.26 -7.18
CA LYS A 142 -14.69 -8.18 -6.38
C LYS A 142 -15.55 -9.01 -5.42
N ALA A 143 -16.53 -8.41 -4.76
CA ALA A 143 -17.49 -9.11 -3.91
C ALA A 143 -18.29 -10.14 -4.72
N GLY A 144 -18.76 -9.77 -5.91
CA GLY A 144 -19.47 -10.67 -6.83
C GLY A 144 -18.63 -11.87 -7.29
N TYR A 145 -17.32 -11.71 -7.46
CA TYR A 145 -16.43 -12.86 -7.73
C TYR A 145 -16.27 -13.76 -6.49
N ARG A 146 -16.09 -13.17 -5.30
CA ARG A 146 -15.98 -13.95 -4.06
C ARG A 146 -17.25 -14.75 -3.77
N SER A 147 -18.43 -14.18 -3.99
CA SER A 147 -19.71 -14.88 -3.77
C SER A 147 -19.93 -16.05 -4.74
N GLN A 148 -19.24 -16.06 -5.88
CA GLN A 148 -19.22 -17.19 -6.83
C GLN A 148 -18.14 -18.24 -6.51
N GLY A 149 -17.36 -18.04 -5.43
CA GLY A 149 -16.32 -18.98 -5.00
C GLY A 149 -14.94 -18.75 -5.63
N TYR A 150 -14.73 -17.64 -6.36
CA TYR A 150 -13.40 -17.28 -6.85
C TYR A 150 -12.52 -16.75 -5.71
N GLU A 151 -11.23 -17.10 -5.72
CA GLU A 151 -10.23 -16.62 -4.77
C GLU A 151 -9.78 -15.18 -5.08
N GLU A 152 -10.70 -14.23 -5.01
CA GLU A 152 -10.43 -12.82 -5.25
C GLU A 152 -10.02 -12.11 -3.95
N LYS A 153 -8.83 -11.49 -3.95
CA LYS A 153 -8.32 -10.79 -2.75
C LYS A 153 -9.20 -9.58 -2.40
N PRO A 154 -9.58 -9.42 -1.12
CA PRO A 154 -10.31 -8.24 -0.66
C PRO A 154 -9.47 -6.98 -0.86
N LEU A 155 -10.15 -5.85 -1.05
CA LEU A 155 -9.47 -4.55 -1.03
C LEU A 155 -8.95 -4.30 0.39
N ASN A 156 -7.73 -3.81 0.48
CA ASN A 156 -7.10 -3.47 1.75
C ASN A 156 -7.25 -1.97 2.09
N TYR A 157 -8.28 -1.34 1.54
CA TYR A 157 -8.65 0.05 1.77
C TYR A 157 -10.15 0.26 1.56
N GLU A 158 -10.67 1.35 2.13
CA GLU A 158 -12.02 1.89 1.90
C GLU A 158 -11.93 3.34 1.41
N ILE A 159 -12.85 3.73 0.53
CA ILE A 159 -13.09 5.13 0.15
C ILE A 159 -14.54 5.45 0.49
N LEU A 160 -14.72 6.42 1.38
CA LEU A 160 -16.03 6.81 1.88
C LEU A 160 -16.31 8.27 1.51
N LEU A 161 -17.59 8.59 1.31
CA LEU A 161 -18.02 9.96 1.43
C LEU A 161 -17.86 10.43 2.89
N THR A 162 -17.55 11.71 3.10
CA THR A 162 -17.44 12.26 4.45
C THR A 162 -17.85 13.72 4.52
N ASP A 163 -18.65 14.07 5.52
CA ASP A 163 -18.94 15.48 5.84
C ASP A 163 -17.85 16.14 6.70
N GLN A 164 -16.82 15.37 7.09
CA GLN A 164 -15.67 15.92 7.82
C GLN A 164 -15.03 17.05 7.03
N ASP A 165 -14.65 18.10 7.73
CA ASP A 165 -13.91 19.22 7.17
C ASP A 165 -12.46 19.22 7.65
N PHE A 166 -11.69 20.15 7.09
CA PHE A 166 -10.30 20.35 7.45
C PHE A 166 -10.12 21.28 8.65
N SER A 167 -11.21 21.61 9.37
CA SER A 167 -11.06 22.38 10.59
C SER A 167 -10.34 21.54 11.65
N ASN A 168 -9.55 22.20 12.48
CA ASN A 168 -8.91 21.52 13.61
C ASN A 168 -9.99 21.26 14.65
N ALA A 169 -10.23 19.99 14.99
CA ALA A 169 -10.79 19.69 16.31
C ALA A 169 -9.74 20.16 17.32
N ASN A 170 -9.97 21.34 17.89
CA ASN A 170 -9.20 21.88 19.01
C ASN A 170 -9.22 20.92 20.19
#